data_AF-A0A958FF16-F1
#
_entry.id   AF-A0A958FF16-F1
#
_cell.length_a   1.000
_cell.length_b   1.000
_cell.length_c   1.000
_cell.angle_alpha   90.00
_cell.angle_beta   90.00
_cell.angle_gamma   90.00
#
_symmetry.space_group_name_H-M   'P 1'
#
loop_
_entity.id
_entity.type
_entity.pdbx_description
1 polymer ?
#
loop_
_entity_poly.entity_id
_entity_poly.type
_entity_poly.pdbx_seq_one_letter_code
_entity_poly.pdbx_strand_id
1 'polypeptide(L)'
;DERRFNVAVSRARDQVWLFHSVKPEELNSSGLRYRLLKYFKNPEVPLAKPENFDVEKLRRLAAAANREESPLPNPFESWFEIDIFLQLRSRGFRVTPKFAIDEHTIDLVVEGAHTRLAIECYGPAWNGVDGFEKELARQRLLERCGWQFWRIRSSEYYRYPERTVEQLLAKLQQMGIASITLENGTVYKKKEGLEILTEMN
;
A
#
# COMPACT_ATOMS: atom_id res chain seq x y z
N ASP A 1 -17.03 2.57 -26.32
CA ASP A 1 -16.55 3.71 -25.50
C ASP A 1 -15.52 3.36 -24.45
N GLU A 2 -15.71 2.30 -23.68
CA GLU A 2 -14.80 1.90 -22.59
C GLU A 2 -13.31 1.85 -23.00
N ARG A 3 -12.99 1.21 -24.12
CA ARG A 3 -11.62 1.18 -24.66
C ARG A 3 -11.03 2.58 -24.90
N ARG A 4 -11.83 3.55 -25.36
CA ARG A 4 -11.35 4.91 -25.64
C ARG A 4 -11.03 5.67 -24.35
N PHE A 5 -11.88 5.53 -23.35
CA PHE A 5 -11.66 6.11 -22.02
C PHE A 5 -10.45 5.48 -21.32
N ASN A 6 -10.35 4.15 -21.33
CA ASN A 6 -9.21 3.45 -20.74
C ASN A 6 -7.91 3.91 -21.40
N VAL A 7 -7.87 4.00 -22.74
CA VAL A 7 -6.70 4.50 -23.47
C VAL A 7 -6.39 5.97 -23.13
N ALA A 8 -7.40 6.84 -23.07
CA ALA A 8 -7.20 8.25 -22.77
C ALA A 8 -6.64 8.48 -21.36
N VAL A 9 -7.17 7.74 -20.37
CA VAL A 9 -6.75 7.86 -18.97
C VAL A 9 -5.40 7.14 -18.73
N SER A 10 -5.21 5.93 -19.26
CA SER A 10 -4.01 5.12 -18.99
C SER A 10 -2.75 5.58 -19.73
N ARG A 11 -2.89 6.41 -20.78
CA ARG A 11 -1.74 6.96 -21.53
C ARG A 11 -1.29 8.32 -21.02
N ALA A 12 -2.09 8.98 -20.20
CA ALA A 12 -1.66 10.20 -19.56
C ALA A 12 -0.47 9.90 -18.64
N ARG A 13 0.59 10.72 -18.74
CA ARG A 13 1.82 10.53 -17.96
C ARG A 13 1.74 11.28 -16.64
N ASP A 14 1.71 12.61 -16.73
CA ASP A 14 1.83 13.46 -15.55
C ASP A 14 0.49 14.01 -15.07
N GLN A 15 -0.41 14.35 -16.00
CA GLN A 15 -1.68 14.99 -15.67
C GLN A 15 -2.80 14.59 -16.65
N VAL A 16 -4.03 14.57 -16.15
CA VAL A 16 -5.25 14.45 -16.94
C VAL A 16 -6.13 15.64 -16.62
N TRP A 17 -6.64 16.31 -17.66
CA TRP A 17 -7.60 17.40 -17.53
C TRP A 17 -8.95 16.93 -18.08
N LEU A 18 -9.97 16.88 -17.22
CA LEU A 18 -11.32 16.49 -17.61
C LEU A 18 -12.18 17.73 -17.82
N PHE A 19 -12.55 18.01 -19.07
CA PHE A 19 -13.56 19.01 -19.42
C PHE A 19 -14.92 18.34 -19.54
N HIS A 20 -15.94 18.86 -18.85
CA HIS A 20 -17.29 18.35 -18.93
C HIS A 20 -18.32 19.48 -18.81
N SER A 21 -19.42 19.39 -19.56
CA SER A 21 -20.59 20.27 -19.45
C SER A 21 -21.78 19.60 -18.74
N VAL A 22 -21.79 18.27 -18.72
CA VAL A 22 -22.83 17.44 -18.11
C VAL A 22 -22.64 17.29 -16.61
N LYS A 23 -23.73 17.20 -15.85
CA LYS A 23 -23.69 16.99 -14.40
C LYS A 23 -23.76 15.48 -14.05
N PRO A 24 -23.23 15.04 -12.89
CA PRO A 24 -23.28 13.63 -12.49
C PRO A 24 -24.69 13.04 -12.46
N GLU A 25 -25.70 13.85 -12.11
CA GLU A 25 -27.10 13.44 -12.01
C GLU A 25 -27.73 13.19 -13.39
N GLU A 26 -27.10 13.69 -14.46
CA GLU A 26 -27.52 13.51 -15.86
C GLU A 26 -26.87 12.26 -16.50
N LEU A 27 -26.03 11.55 -15.76
CA LEU A 27 -25.29 10.37 -16.23
C LEU A 27 -25.82 9.08 -15.60
N ASN A 28 -25.75 7.98 -16.35
CA ASN A 28 -26.00 6.65 -15.80
C ASN A 28 -24.94 6.33 -14.73
N SER A 29 -25.38 6.07 -13.51
CA SER A 29 -24.54 5.84 -12.32
C SER A 29 -23.65 4.60 -12.40
N SER A 30 -24.01 3.60 -13.21
CA SER A 30 -23.14 2.45 -13.50
C SER A 30 -22.18 2.69 -14.68
N GLY A 31 -22.37 3.79 -15.41
CA GLY A 31 -21.62 4.13 -16.59
C GLY A 31 -20.20 4.63 -16.30
N LEU A 32 -19.27 4.37 -17.23
CA LEU A 32 -17.87 4.78 -17.10
C LEU A 32 -17.71 6.32 -17.03
N ARG A 33 -18.57 7.08 -17.73
CA ARG A 33 -18.58 8.56 -17.69
C ARG A 33 -18.88 9.08 -16.28
N TYR A 34 -19.88 8.49 -15.61
CA TYR A 34 -20.22 8.83 -14.23
C TYR A 34 -19.06 8.50 -13.29
N ARG A 35 -18.50 7.28 -13.40
CA ARG A 35 -17.36 6.84 -12.59
C ARG A 35 -16.15 7.77 -12.72
N LEU A 36 -15.77 8.13 -13.95
CA LEU A 36 -14.65 9.05 -14.20
C LEU A 36 -14.93 10.45 -13.64
N LEU A 37 -16.11 11.02 -13.90
CA LEU A 37 -16.46 12.35 -13.41
C LEU A 37 -16.51 12.40 -11.87
N LYS A 38 -17.08 11.37 -11.24
CA LYS A 38 -17.11 11.23 -9.78
C LYS A 38 -15.69 11.18 -9.21
N TYR A 39 -14.80 10.40 -9.82
CA TYR A 39 -13.39 10.32 -9.41
C TYR A 39 -12.68 11.67 -9.50
N PHE A 40 -12.90 12.46 -10.56
CA PHE A 40 -12.29 13.78 -10.69
C PHE A 40 -12.82 14.80 -9.67
N LYS A 41 -14.10 14.71 -9.30
CA LYS A 41 -14.72 15.62 -8.32
C LYS A 41 -14.33 15.29 -6.88
N ASN A 42 -14.24 14.00 -6.57
CA ASN A 42 -13.82 13.51 -5.27
C ASN A 42 -12.85 12.36 -5.53
N PRO A 43 -11.55 12.66 -5.74
CA PRO A 43 -10.55 11.63 -5.85
C PRO A 43 -10.40 11.02 -4.46
N GLU A 44 -11.21 9.99 -4.20
CA GLU A 44 -10.91 9.03 -3.16
C GLU A 44 -9.63 8.33 -3.62
N VAL A 45 -8.49 8.96 -3.37
CA VAL A 45 -7.26 8.23 -3.19
C VAL A 45 -7.55 7.41 -1.95
N PRO A 46 -7.64 6.07 -2.03
CA PRO A 46 -7.66 5.27 -0.84
C PRO A 46 -6.24 5.40 -0.27
N LEU A 47 -5.98 6.50 0.43
CA LEU A 47 -5.16 6.44 1.62
C LEU A 47 -5.99 5.56 2.53
N ALA A 48 -5.86 4.25 2.37
CA ALA A 48 -6.55 3.30 3.22
C ALA A 48 -6.21 3.75 4.63
N LYS A 49 -7.20 4.22 5.40
CA LYS A 49 -6.98 4.47 6.81
C LYS A 49 -6.44 3.14 7.30
N PRO A 50 -5.16 3.04 7.72
CA PRO A 50 -4.65 1.78 8.21
C PRO A 50 -5.66 1.43 9.29
N GLU A 51 -6.29 0.26 9.18
CA GLU A 51 -7.18 -0.17 10.25
C GLU A 51 -6.41 0.03 11.55
N ASN A 52 -7.10 0.48 12.60
CA ASN A 52 -6.48 0.65 13.90
C ASN A 52 -6.16 -0.76 14.44
N PHE A 53 -5.11 -1.38 13.91
CA PHE A 53 -4.52 -2.59 14.43
C PHE A 53 -3.95 -2.22 15.79
N ASP A 54 -4.42 -2.90 16.81
CA ASP A 54 -3.75 -2.95 18.09
C ASP A 54 -2.45 -3.74 17.90
N VAL A 55 -1.39 -3.02 17.51
CA VAL A 55 -0.06 -3.58 17.21
C VAL A 55 0.50 -4.31 18.43
N GLU A 56 0.21 -3.81 19.63
CA GLU A 56 0.70 -4.40 20.87
C GLU A 56 -0.02 -5.71 21.18
N LYS A 57 -1.35 -5.75 21.01
CA LYS A 57 -2.11 -7.00 21.08
C LYS A 57 -1.62 -8.01 20.05
N LEU A 58 -1.42 -7.60 18.79
CA LEU A 58 -0.94 -8.48 17.73
C LEU A 58 0.46 -9.03 18.05
N ARG A 59 1.36 -8.19 18.60
CA ARG A 59 2.69 -8.61 19.05
C ARG A 59 2.61 -9.66 20.15
N ARG A 60 1.75 -9.47 21.15
CA ARG A 60 1.55 -10.45 22.23
C ARG A 60 1.00 -11.77 21.71
N LEU A 61 0.01 -11.71 20.81
CA LEU A 61 -0.54 -12.89 20.16
C LEU A 61 0.54 -13.65 19.38
N ALA A 62 1.32 -12.95 18.54
CA ALA A 62 2.38 -13.56 17.74
C ALA A 62 3.51 -14.18 18.60
N ALA A 63 3.78 -13.61 19.77
CA ALA A 63 4.77 -14.12 20.72
C ALA A 63 4.28 -15.38 21.49
N ALA A 64 2.98 -15.48 21.75
CA ALA A 64 2.39 -16.62 22.48
C ALA A 64 1.88 -17.74 21.56
N ALA A 65 1.76 -17.51 20.26
CA ALA A 65 1.19 -18.45 19.31
C ALA A 65 2.09 -19.67 19.09
N ASN A 66 1.49 -20.86 19.14
CA ASN A 66 2.04 -22.02 18.44
C ASN A 66 1.77 -21.82 16.94
N ARG A 67 2.78 -21.45 16.15
CA ARG A 67 2.61 -21.03 14.75
C ARG A 67 2.11 -22.15 13.81
N GLU A 68 2.17 -23.41 14.23
CA GLU A 68 1.66 -24.55 13.47
C GLU A 68 0.15 -24.80 13.72
N GLU A 69 -0.35 -24.42 14.90
CA GLU A 69 -1.71 -24.78 15.35
C GLU A 69 -2.61 -23.55 15.57
N SER A 70 -2.03 -22.39 15.86
CA SER A 70 -2.77 -21.19 16.20
C SER A 70 -3.41 -20.58 14.96
N PRO A 71 -4.67 -20.12 15.05
CA PRO A 71 -5.33 -19.46 13.93
C PRO A 71 -4.60 -18.15 13.60
N LEU A 72 -4.57 -17.82 12.30
CA LEU A 72 -4.01 -16.55 11.84
C LEU A 72 -4.95 -15.40 12.20
N PRO A 73 -4.43 -14.32 12.81
CA PRO A 73 -5.16 -13.07 12.94
C PRO A 73 -5.57 -12.51 11.57
N ASN A 74 -6.84 -12.19 11.39
CA ASN A 74 -7.28 -11.46 10.18
C ASN A 74 -6.55 -10.10 10.10
N PRO A 75 -6.22 -9.62 8.88
CA PRO A 75 -6.45 -10.24 7.56
C PRO A 75 -5.25 -11.05 7.05
N PHE A 76 -4.30 -11.42 7.89
CA PHE A 76 -3.04 -12.03 7.45
C PHE A 76 -3.22 -13.48 6.98
N GLU A 77 -2.47 -13.87 5.94
CA GLU A 77 -2.50 -15.24 5.40
C GLU A 77 -1.28 -16.07 5.82
N SER A 78 -0.33 -15.45 6.53
CA SER A 78 0.79 -16.16 7.13
C SER A 78 1.39 -15.44 8.34
N TRP A 79 2.00 -16.22 9.25
CA TRP A 79 2.80 -15.66 10.35
C TRP A 79 3.99 -14.83 9.84
N PHE A 80 4.47 -15.14 8.64
CA PHE A 80 5.53 -14.39 7.97
C PHE A 80 5.08 -12.95 7.61
N GLU A 81 3.87 -12.78 7.07
CA GLU A 81 3.31 -11.43 6.83
C GLU A 81 3.19 -10.63 8.13
N ILE A 82 2.76 -11.29 9.21
CA ILE A 82 2.63 -10.67 10.55
C ILE A 82 3.99 -10.21 11.05
N ASP A 83 5.03 -11.02 10.90
CA ASP A 83 6.38 -10.67 11.34
C ASP A 83 6.90 -9.42 10.60
N ILE A 84 6.77 -9.37 9.27
CA ILE A 84 7.17 -8.20 8.47
C ILE A 84 6.34 -6.97 8.86
N PHE A 85 5.03 -7.12 9.02
CA PHE A 85 4.14 -6.06 9.47
C PHE A 85 4.58 -5.49 10.83
N LEU A 86 4.84 -6.34 11.82
CA LEU A 86 5.29 -5.93 13.15
C LEU A 86 6.67 -5.26 13.12
N GLN A 87 7.60 -5.72 12.29
CA GLN A 87 8.92 -5.10 12.11
C GLN A 87 8.79 -3.67 11.55
N LEU A 88 7.90 -3.44 10.59
CA LEU A 88 7.68 -2.11 10.03
C LEU A 88 6.90 -1.20 10.98
N ARG A 89 5.81 -1.70 11.58
CA ARG A 89 4.99 -0.94 12.53
C ARG A 89 5.77 -0.53 13.78
N SER A 90 6.66 -1.40 14.29
CA SER A 90 7.53 -1.07 15.44
C SER A 90 8.52 0.05 15.13
N ARG A 91 8.86 0.26 13.87
CA ARG A 91 9.70 1.37 13.38
C ARG A 91 8.90 2.60 12.97
N GLY A 92 7.60 2.63 13.25
CA GLY A 92 6.75 3.80 13.01
C GLY A 92 6.27 3.97 11.56
N PHE A 93 6.44 2.97 10.70
CA PHE A 93 5.91 3.03 9.34
C PHE A 93 4.39 2.85 9.32
N ARG A 94 3.74 3.53 8.37
CA ARG A 94 2.34 3.30 8.05
C ARG A 94 2.24 2.09 7.13
N VAL A 95 1.71 1.00 7.67
CA VAL A 95 1.53 -0.25 6.93
C VAL A 95 0.07 -0.65 6.95
N THR A 96 -0.45 -1.01 5.78
CA THR A 96 -1.80 -1.54 5.59
C THR A 96 -1.69 -2.98 5.05
N PRO A 97 -2.13 -3.99 5.81
CA PRO A 97 -2.14 -5.37 5.33
C PRO A 97 -3.34 -5.64 4.41
N LYS A 98 -3.20 -6.63 3.52
CA LYS A 98 -4.18 -7.05 2.50
C LYS A 98 -4.87 -5.85 1.84
N PHE A 99 -4.07 -4.96 1.29
CA PHE A 99 -4.54 -3.74 0.64
C PHE A 99 -5.31 -4.11 -0.65
N ALA A 100 -6.60 -3.79 -0.69
CA ALA A 100 -7.47 -4.08 -1.83
C ALA A 100 -7.31 -3.04 -2.96
N ILE A 101 -7.21 -3.54 -4.20
CA ILE A 101 -7.14 -2.77 -5.44
C ILE A 101 -8.05 -3.48 -6.45
N ASP A 102 -9.28 -2.98 -6.58
CA ASP A 102 -10.31 -3.62 -7.41
C ASP A 102 -10.50 -5.09 -7.01
N GLU A 103 -10.34 -6.04 -7.92
CA GLU A 103 -10.40 -7.48 -7.67
C GLU A 103 -9.08 -8.09 -7.14
N HIS A 104 -8.05 -7.28 -6.92
CA HIS A 104 -6.72 -7.73 -6.47
C HIS A 104 -6.41 -7.29 -5.04
N THR A 105 -5.51 -8.01 -4.39
CA THR A 105 -4.96 -7.63 -3.09
C THR A 105 -3.43 -7.61 -3.15
N ILE A 106 -2.82 -6.81 -2.28
CA ILE A 106 -1.38 -6.75 -2.02
C ILE A 106 -1.18 -7.11 -0.54
N ASP A 107 -0.22 -7.98 -0.23
CA ASP A 107 0.00 -8.48 1.13
C ASP A 107 0.20 -7.35 2.13
N LEU A 108 1.13 -6.44 1.87
CA LEU A 108 1.35 -5.26 2.69
C LEU A 108 1.63 -4.05 1.80
N VAL A 109 1.07 -2.89 2.15
CA VAL A 109 1.42 -1.60 1.53
C VAL A 109 2.00 -0.69 2.59
N VAL A 110 3.20 -0.16 2.33
CA VAL A 110 3.82 0.87 3.15
C VAL A 110 3.57 2.23 2.50
N GLU A 111 2.91 3.12 3.23
CA GLU A 111 2.52 4.44 2.75
C GLU A 111 3.46 5.53 3.28
N GLY A 112 4.01 6.33 2.37
CA GLY A 112 4.65 7.61 2.67
C GLY A 112 3.73 8.79 2.36
N ALA A 113 4.26 10.02 2.41
CA ALA A 113 3.48 11.23 2.14
C ALA A 113 3.02 11.34 0.68
N HIS A 114 3.85 10.89 -0.26
CA HIS A 114 3.62 11.04 -1.71
C HIS A 114 3.86 9.74 -2.50
N THR A 115 4.43 8.72 -1.85
CA THR A 115 4.81 7.45 -2.48
C THR A 115 4.32 6.30 -1.62
N ARG A 116 4.22 5.11 -2.22
CA ARG A 116 3.86 3.87 -1.54
C ARG A 116 4.64 2.71 -2.14
N LEU A 117 4.98 1.73 -1.30
CA LEU A 117 5.63 0.51 -1.71
C LEU A 117 4.69 -0.67 -1.45
N ALA A 118 4.45 -1.47 -2.48
CA ALA A 118 3.80 -2.77 -2.34
C ALA A 118 4.84 -3.80 -1.91
N ILE A 119 4.55 -4.55 -0.85
CA ILE A 119 5.36 -5.67 -0.39
C ILE A 119 4.58 -6.95 -0.62
N GLU A 120 5.24 -7.93 -1.22
CA GLU A 120 4.69 -9.27 -1.48
C GLU A 120 5.48 -10.29 -0.67
N CYS A 121 4.76 -11.00 0.19
CA CYS A 121 5.29 -11.97 1.13
C CYS A 121 5.24 -13.37 0.51
N TYR A 122 6.31 -13.74 -0.20
CA TYR A 122 6.35 -14.99 -0.92
C TYR A 122 6.68 -16.18 -0.01
N GLY A 123 5.67 -17.01 0.27
CA GLY A 123 5.80 -18.28 0.99
C GLY A 123 6.15 -19.48 0.09
N PRO A 124 6.33 -20.68 0.68
CA PRO A 124 6.69 -21.91 -0.05
C PRO A 124 5.53 -22.52 -0.86
N ALA A 125 4.32 -21.95 -0.77
CA ALA A 125 3.15 -22.47 -1.48
C ALA A 125 3.32 -22.31 -3.00
N TRP A 126 3.47 -23.44 -3.70
CA TRP A 126 3.47 -23.48 -5.15
C TRP A 126 2.04 -23.65 -5.67
N ASN A 127 1.54 -22.64 -6.40
CA ASN A 127 0.18 -22.62 -6.92
C ASN A 127 0.06 -23.20 -8.34
N GLY A 128 1.02 -24.02 -8.77
CA GLY A 128 1.04 -24.55 -10.14
C GLY A 128 1.44 -23.51 -11.20
N VAL A 129 1.53 -23.96 -12.45
CA VAL A 129 1.87 -23.10 -13.60
C VAL A 129 0.76 -22.06 -13.85
N ASP A 130 -0.50 -22.46 -13.80
CA ASP A 130 -1.64 -21.56 -14.01
C ASP A 130 -1.72 -20.45 -12.94
N GLY A 131 -1.42 -20.78 -11.68
CA GLY A 131 -1.34 -19.82 -10.59
C GLY A 131 -0.19 -18.82 -10.80
N PHE A 132 0.96 -19.31 -11.27
CA PHE A 132 2.10 -18.46 -11.60
C PHE A 132 1.81 -17.49 -12.74
N GLU A 133 1.14 -17.93 -13.82
CA GLU A 133 0.77 -17.05 -14.93
C GLU A 133 -0.20 -15.95 -14.51
N LYS A 134 -1.22 -16.30 -13.72
CA LYS A 134 -2.17 -15.34 -13.15
C LYS A 134 -1.47 -14.32 -12.26
N GLU A 135 -0.56 -14.77 -11.40
CA GLU A 135 0.21 -13.91 -10.52
C GLU A 135 1.13 -12.96 -11.29
N LEU A 136 1.79 -13.45 -12.34
CA LEU A 136 2.61 -12.62 -13.22
C LEU A 136 1.76 -11.59 -13.98
N ALA A 137 0.57 -11.97 -14.45
CA ALA A 137 -0.35 -11.06 -15.11
C ALA A 137 -0.86 -9.96 -14.15
N ARG A 138 -1.23 -10.35 -12.92
CA ARG A 138 -1.63 -9.43 -11.84
C ARG A 138 -0.52 -8.43 -11.54
N GLN A 139 0.71 -8.91 -11.30
CA GLN A 139 1.84 -8.04 -11.00
C GLN A 139 2.08 -7.05 -12.15
N ARG A 140 2.12 -7.52 -13.41
CA ARG A 140 2.29 -6.65 -14.59
C ARG A 140 1.19 -5.61 -14.74
N LEU A 141 -0.05 -5.94 -14.38
CA LEU A 141 -1.16 -4.98 -14.41
C LEU A 141 -0.93 -3.88 -13.38
N LEU A 142 -0.65 -4.26 -12.14
CA LEU A 142 -0.44 -3.31 -11.05
C LEU A 142 0.80 -2.43 -11.26
N GLU A 143 1.88 -2.98 -11.81
CA GLU A 143 3.07 -2.22 -12.21
C GLU A 143 2.77 -1.17 -13.29
N ARG A 144 1.92 -1.50 -14.27
CA ARG A 144 1.44 -0.51 -15.25
C ARG A 144 0.59 0.59 -14.62
N CYS A 145 -0.08 0.30 -13.51
CA CYS A 145 -0.80 1.27 -12.70
C CYS A 145 0.12 2.07 -11.75
N GLY A 146 1.44 1.94 -11.89
CA GLY A 146 2.43 2.71 -11.14
C GLY A 146 2.80 2.11 -9.79
N TRP A 147 2.38 0.88 -9.48
CA TRP A 147 2.82 0.19 -8.26
C TRP A 147 4.26 -0.28 -8.39
N GLN A 148 5.05 -0.04 -7.35
CA GLN A 148 6.38 -0.60 -7.18
C GLN A 148 6.30 -1.74 -6.17
N PHE A 149 6.80 -2.90 -6.56
CA PHE A 149 6.79 -4.12 -5.74
C PHE A 149 8.16 -4.41 -5.13
N TRP A 150 8.14 -4.85 -3.87
CA TRP A 150 9.28 -5.44 -3.17
C TRP A 150 8.90 -6.82 -2.68
N ARG A 151 9.53 -7.86 -3.24
CA ARG A 151 9.21 -9.26 -2.89
C ARG A 151 10.15 -9.76 -1.82
N ILE A 152 9.62 -10.38 -0.79
CA ILE A 152 10.39 -10.98 0.29
C ILE A 152 10.05 -12.46 0.37
N ARG A 153 11.07 -13.32 0.25
CA ARG A 153 10.89 -14.77 0.39
C ARG A 153 10.92 -15.16 1.87
N SER A 154 9.97 -15.96 2.32
CA SER A 154 9.92 -16.41 3.71
C SER A 154 11.19 -17.17 4.13
N SER A 155 11.76 -17.98 3.24
CA SER A 155 13.00 -18.72 3.48
C SER A 155 14.22 -17.81 3.65
N GLU A 156 14.28 -16.70 2.91
CA GLU A 156 15.32 -15.70 3.06
C GLU A 156 15.15 -14.92 4.36
N TYR A 157 13.93 -14.50 4.66
CA TYR A 157 13.60 -13.80 5.90
C TYR A 157 13.94 -14.64 7.13
N TYR A 158 13.48 -15.90 7.21
CA TYR A 158 13.76 -16.72 8.39
C TYR A 158 15.24 -17.12 8.51
N ARG A 159 15.99 -17.11 7.42
CA ARG A 159 17.44 -17.35 7.45
C ARG A 159 18.23 -16.11 7.85
N TYR A 160 17.82 -14.92 7.38
CA TYR A 160 18.51 -13.65 7.60
C TYR A 160 17.49 -12.50 7.86
N PRO A 161 16.81 -12.49 9.01
CA PRO A 161 15.67 -11.60 9.24
C PRO A 161 16.09 -10.13 9.27
N GLU A 162 17.16 -9.80 10.02
CA GLU A 162 17.63 -8.42 10.15
C GLU A 162 18.08 -7.86 8.80
N ARG A 163 18.95 -8.58 8.08
CA ARG A 163 19.43 -8.20 6.75
C ARG A 163 18.28 -7.97 5.77
N THR A 164 17.28 -8.86 5.77
CA THR A 164 16.12 -8.75 4.88
C THR A 164 15.33 -7.47 5.17
N VAL A 165 15.13 -7.16 6.45
CA VAL A 165 14.44 -5.94 6.87
C VAL A 165 15.29 -4.69 6.55
N GLU A 166 16.60 -4.71 6.77
CA GLU A 166 17.49 -3.60 6.43
C GLU A 166 17.45 -3.23 4.94
N GLN A 167 17.45 -4.24 4.07
CA GLN A 167 17.33 -4.00 2.62
C GLN A 167 15.98 -3.38 2.25
N LEU A 168 14.89 -3.84 2.88
CA LEU A 168 13.58 -3.22 2.73
C LEU A 168 13.57 -1.77 3.22
N LEU A 169 14.17 -1.49 4.38
CA LEU A 169 14.26 -0.13 4.93
C LEU A 169 15.06 0.79 4.01
N ALA A 170 16.19 0.32 3.46
CA ALA A 170 16.97 1.07 2.49
C ALA A 170 16.15 1.38 1.23
N LYS A 171 15.31 0.45 0.77
CA LYS A 171 14.39 0.68 -0.35
C LYS A 171 13.33 1.73 -0.02
N LEU A 172 12.72 1.66 1.16
CA LEU A 172 11.74 2.66 1.62
C LEU A 172 12.36 4.06 1.68
N GLN A 173 13.58 4.17 2.22
CA GLN A 173 14.35 5.42 2.26
C GLN A 173 14.64 5.96 0.85
N GLN A 174 15.09 5.12 -0.07
CA GLN A 174 15.32 5.50 -1.47
C GLN A 174 14.05 6.07 -2.13
N MET A 175 12.87 5.57 -1.74
CA MET A 175 11.57 6.03 -2.24
C MET A 175 11.00 7.24 -1.50
N GLY A 176 11.73 7.79 -0.52
CA GLY A 176 11.26 8.89 0.32
C GLY A 176 10.09 8.51 1.23
N ILE A 177 9.92 7.21 1.53
CA ILE A 177 8.92 6.72 2.48
C ILE A 177 9.57 6.74 3.87
N ALA A 178 9.15 7.69 4.69
CA ALA A 178 9.62 7.86 6.06
C ALA A 178 8.62 7.31 7.08
N SER A 179 9.09 6.94 8.27
CA SER A 179 8.23 6.64 9.41
C SER A 179 7.46 7.89 9.86
N ILE A 180 6.26 7.67 10.41
CA ILE A 180 5.43 8.73 11.00
C ILE A 180 5.93 9.06 12.42
N THR A 181 6.60 8.10 13.08
CA THR A 181 7.20 8.32 14.39
C THR A 181 8.49 9.11 14.22
N LEU A 182 8.37 10.39 14.59
CA LEU A 182 9.39 11.42 14.50
C LEU A 182 10.61 11.07 15.34
N GLU A 183 11.81 11.18 14.76
CA GLU A 183 12.96 11.59 15.54
C GLU A 183 12.66 13.00 16.08
N ASN A 184 12.44 13.13 17.39
CA ASN A 184 12.25 14.38 18.13
C ASN A 184 10.90 15.10 18.01
N GLY A 185 9.77 14.38 18.15
CA GLY A 185 8.52 14.95 18.69
C GLY A 185 7.82 16.08 17.91
N THR A 186 8.32 16.50 16.75
CA THR A 186 7.75 17.61 15.96
C THR A 186 7.07 17.11 14.70
N VAL A 187 5.72 17.11 14.66
CA VAL A 187 4.95 16.71 13.48
C VAL A 187 5.20 17.69 12.34
N TYR A 188 5.97 17.29 11.33
CA TYR A 188 6.09 18.07 10.09
C TYR A 188 4.80 17.93 9.26
N LYS A 189 3.86 18.86 9.48
CA LYS A 189 2.88 19.22 8.46
C LYS A 189 3.64 20.04 7.41
N LYS A 190 3.78 19.52 6.19
CA LYS A 190 4.28 20.30 5.06
C LYS A 190 3.33 21.50 4.87
N LYS A 191 3.81 22.71 5.19
CA LYS A 191 3.06 23.96 5.07
C LYS A 191 2.99 24.31 3.58
N GLU A 192 1.80 24.23 2.98
CA GLU A 192 1.52 25.07 1.81
C GLU A 192 1.53 26.52 2.30
N GLY A 193 2.56 27.28 1.90
CA GLY A 193 2.54 28.75 1.96
C GLY A 193 2.66 29.43 3.33
N LEU A 194 3.53 30.44 3.35
CA LEU A 194 3.65 31.54 4.30
C LEU A 194 4.25 31.32 5.71
N GLU A 195 5.44 31.91 5.84
CA GLU A 195 6.09 32.61 6.95
C GLU A 195 6.32 31.90 8.30
N ILE A 196 7.60 31.93 8.67
CA ILE A 196 8.16 31.69 9.99
C ILE A 196 7.99 33.01 10.76
N LEU A 197 7.26 32.97 11.88
CA LEU A 197 7.48 33.92 12.96
C LEU A 197 8.22 33.18 14.06
N THR A 198 9.41 33.68 14.33
CA THR A 198 10.31 33.30 15.40
C THR A 198 9.66 33.45 16.78
N GLU A 199 10.16 32.62 17.70
CA GLU A 199 10.00 32.58 19.16
C GLU A 199 9.27 33.74 19.86
N MET A 200 8.40 33.40 20.83
CA MET A 200 8.34 34.10 22.11
C MET A 200 8.00 33.12 23.25
N ASN A 201 8.99 32.95 24.15
CA ASN A 201 8.98 32.48 25.55
C ASN A 201 8.16 31.25 25.96
#